data_AF-A0A1E7HFR5-F1
#
_entry.id   AF-A0A1E7HFR5-F1
#
_cell.length_a   1.000
_cell.length_b   1.000
_cell.length_c   1.000
_cell.angle_alpha   90.00
_cell.angle_beta   90.00
_cell.angle_gamma   90.00
#
_symmetry.space_group_name_H-M   'P 1'
#
loop_
_entity.id
_entity.type
_entity.pdbx_description
1 polymer ?
#
loop_
_entity_poly.entity_id
_entity_poly.type
_entity_poly.pdbx_seq_one_letter_code
_entity_poly.pdbx_strand_id
1 'polypeptide(L)'
;MITLYKYRPFNDYLKPVIMSRKIWFPARAKLNDPEDLELKLVEDVDAEVYHQFLLKKADQESWPRKHLKYNLKKGFTPKGDLTSEAKRTIASSQAVLQKHFDGLGILSLSDKKNDPVLWERYGDKGKGVCIVFKMELSEYLLRVDLRSGKNGLKL
;
A
#
# COMPACT_ATOMS: atom_id res chain seq x y z
N MET A 1 -1.82 -3.07 -23.55
CA MET A 1 -2.81 -2.10 -23.04
C MET A 1 -3.96 -2.72 -22.26
N ILE A 2 -4.16 -2.26 -21.02
CA ILE A 2 -5.34 -2.48 -20.19
C ILE A 2 -6.26 -1.25 -20.22
N THR A 3 -7.53 -1.44 -19.91
CA THR A 3 -8.52 -0.36 -19.78
C THR A 3 -9.05 -0.31 -18.36
N LEU A 4 -8.93 0.86 -17.72
CA LEU A 4 -9.37 1.08 -16.35
C LEU A 4 -10.26 2.33 -16.27
N TYR A 5 -11.03 2.45 -15.18
CA TYR A 5 -12.11 3.39 -15.04
C TYR A 5 -12.01 4.20 -13.75
N LYS A 6 -12.34 5.49 -13.81
CA LYS A 6 -12.51 6.35 -12.64
C LYS A 6 -13.83 7.10 -12.70
N TYR A 7 -14.68 6.87 -11.70
CA TYR A 7 -15.93 7.59 -11.49
C TYR A 7 -15.65 8.90 -10.74
N ARG A 8 -16.22 10.00 -11.22
CA ARG A 8 -16.12 11.33 -10.58
C ARG A 8 -17.38 12.17 -10.81
N PRO A 9 -17.70 13.11 -9.91
CA PRO A 9 -18.67 14.16 -10.19
C PRO A 9 -18.25 15.04 -11.36
N PHE A 10 -19.23 15.62 -12.07
CA PHE A 10 -18.97 16.64 -13.08
C PHE A 10 -18.89 18.02 -12.41
N ASN A 11 -17.69 18.44 -12.02
CA ASN A 11 -17.45 19.71 -11.32
C ASN A 11 -16.16 20.41 -11.79
N ASP A 12 -15.81 21.53 -11.17
CA ASP A 12 -14.64 22.32 -11.56
C ASP A 12 -13.30 21.56 -11.44
N TYR A 13 -13.23 20.53 -10.60
CA TYR A 13 -12.04 19.67 -10.50
C TYR A 13 -11.88 18.71 -11.69
N LEU A 14 -12.96 18.43 -12.42
CA LEU A 14 -12.91 17.60 -13.63
C LEU A 14 -12.35 18.36 -14.83
N LYS A 15 -12.60 19.68 -14.93
CA LYS A 15 -12.17 20.50 -16.07
C LYS A 15 -10.66 20.39 -16.34
N PRO A 16 -9.76 20.55 -15.35
CA PRO A 16 -8.32 20.37 -15.56
C PRO A 16 -7.97 18.96 -16.02
N VAL A 17 -8.67 17.94 -15.53
CA VAL A 17 -8.39 16.54 -15.89
C VAL A 17 -8.60 16.30 -17.38
N ILE A 18 -9.68 16.86 -17.93
CA ILE A 18 -10.01 16.72 -19.36
C ILE A 18 -9.14 17.65 -20.21
N MET A 19 -9.06 18.93 -19.83
CA MET A 19 -8.38 19.95 -20.65
C MET A 19 -6.87 19.78 -20.66
N SER A 20 -6.26 19.49 -19.51
CA SER A 20 -4.80 19.36 -19.39
C SER A 20 -4.30 17.93 -19.51
N ARG A 21 -5.20 16.94 -19.55
CA ARG A 21 -4.87 15.50 -19.52
C ARG A 21 -3.99 15.09 -18.34
N LYS A 22 -4.13 15.80 -17.21
CA LYS A 22 -3.41 15.51 -15.97
C LYS A 22 -4.40 15.17 -14.86
N ILE A 23 -4.07 14.18 -14.06
CA ILE A 23 -4.88 13.74 -12.93
C ILE A 23 -4.07 13.86 -11.64
N TRP A 24 -4.69 14.42 -10.60
CA TRP A 24 -4.06 14.55 -9.31
C TRP A 24 -4.16 13.25 -8.52
N PHE A 25 -3.07 12.87 -7.87
CA PHE A 25 -2.98 11.70 -7.01
C PHE A 25 -2.98 12.21 -5.57
N PRO A 26 -4.09 12.10 -4.83
CA PRO A 26 -4.11 12.49 -3.42
C PRO A 26 -3.10 11.67 -2.64
N ALA A 27 -2.47 12.31 -1.65
CA ALA A 27 -1.69 11.62 -0.63
C ALA A 27 -2.57 10.57 0.08
N ARG A 28 -2.03 9.42 0.48
CA ARG A 28 -2.80 8.36 1.18
C ARG A 28 -3.63 8.93 2.32
N ALA A 29 -3.04 9.80 3.14
CA ALA A 29 -3.68 10.42 4.30
C ALA A 29 -4.89 11.31 3.94
N LYS A 30 -5.11 11.62 2.65
CA LYS A 30 -6.25 12.41 2.14
C LYS A 30 -7.27 11.57 1.37
N LEU A 31 -7.14 10.24 1.38
CA LEU A 31 -8.16 9.35 0.82
C LEU A 31 -9.40 9.33 1.73
N ASN A 32 -10.51 8.81 1.21
CA ASN A 32 -11.74 8.69 1.98
C ASN A 32 -11.61 7.69 3.13
N ASP A 33 -10.84 6.62 2.90
CA ASP A 33 -10.61 5.52 3.84
C ASP A 33 -9.09 5.29 3.92
N PRO A 34 -8.31 6.18 4.57
CA PRO A 34 -6.86 6.06 4.61
C PRO A 34 -6.42 4.75 5.28
N GLU A 35 -7.15 4.27 6.28
CA GLU A 35 -6.85 3.07 7.07
C GLU A 35 -6.76 1.79 6.22
N ASP A 36 -7.47 1.74 5.08
CA ASP A 36 -7.42 0.61 4.15
C ASP A 36 -6.01 0.35 3.57
N LEU A 37 -5.14 1.36 3.63
CA LEU A 37 -3.79 1.32 3.08
C LEU A 37 -2.73 1.52 4.18
N GLU A 38 -3.03 1.16 5.42
CA GLU A 38 -2.03 1.09 6.48
C GLU A 38 -1.11 -0.13 6.33
N LEU A 39 0.18 0.08 6.52
CA LEU A 39 1.19 -0.96 6.56
C LEU A 39 1.11 -1.69 7.91
N LYS A 40 0.93 -3.02 7.89
CA LYS A 40 0.77 -3.87 9.09
C LYS A 40 1.89 -4.90 9.27
N LEU A 41 3.14 -4.44 9.18
CA LEU A 41 4.33 -5.29 9.32
C LEU A 41 4.40 -6.08 10.64
N VAL A 42 3.94 -5.52 11.77
CA VAL A 42 4.01 -6.22 13.06
C VAL A 42 3.14 -7.49 13.08
N GLU A 43 2.04 -7.49 12.33
CA GLU A 43 1.13 -8.63 12.23
C GLU A 43 1.61 -9.64 11.18
N ASP A 44 2.27 -9.17 10.13
CA ASP A 44 2.67 -9.98 8.97
C ASP A 44 4.09 -10.58 9.08
N VAL A 45 4.96 -10.04 9.95
CA VAL A 45 6.35 -10.50 10.08
C VAL A 45 6.48 -11.60 11.12
N ASP A 46 6.81 -12.81 10.65
CA ASP A 46 7.21 -13.92 11.50
C ASP A 46 8.73 -13.96 11.76
N ALA A 47 9.15 -14.96 12.54
CA ALA A 47 10.55 -15.15 12.91
C ALA A 47 11.46 -15.39 11.69
N GLU A 48 10.98 -16.12 10.68
CA GLU A 48 11.76 -16.45 9.49
C GLU A 48 11.96 -15.21 8.62
N VAL A 49 10.90 -14.44 8.37
CA VAL A 49 10.96 -13.18 7.62
C VAL A 49 11.93 -12.21 8.29
N TYR A 50 11.85 -12.07 9.62
CA TYR A 50 12.77 -11.18 10.35
C TYR A 50 14.22 -11.69 10.32
N HIS A 51 14.43 -13.01 10.34
CA HIS A 51 15.75 -13.61 10.22
C HIS A 51 16.38 -13.26 8.87
N GLN A 52 15.64 -13.49 7.78
CA GLN A 52 16.09 -13.13 6.43
C GLN A 52 16.35 -11.63 6.28
N PHE A 53 15.51 -10.78 6.89
CA PHE A 53 15.73 -9.35 6.94
C PHE A 53 17.08 -8.99 7.60
N LEU A 54 17.41 -9.59 8.75
CA LEU A 54 18.67 -9.32 9.44
C LEU A 54 19.88 -9.78 8.61
N LEU A 55 19.78 -10.91 7.90
CA LEU A 55 20.84 -11.37 7.01
C LEU A 55 21.05 -10.41 5.84
N LYS A 56 19.97 -10.02 5.16
CA LYS A 56 20.02 -9.07 4.04
C LYS A 56 20.56 -7.71 4.48
N LYS A 57 20.14 -7.21 5.65
CA LYS A 57 20.64 -5.96 6.21
C LYS A 57 22.12 -6.05 6.56
N ALA A 58 22.54 -7.16 7.17
CA ALA A 58 23.95 -7.39 7.49
C ALA A 58 24.84 -7.41 6.24
N ASP A 59 24.36 -7.99 5.15
CA ASP A 59 25.05 -7.98 3.86
C ASP A 59 25.14 -6.56 3.27
N GLN A 60 24.00 -5.88 3.14
CA GLN A 60 23.90 -4.52 2.60
C GLN A 60 24.76 -3.50 3.37
N GLU A 61 24.82 -3.63 4.70
CA GLU A 61 25.60 -2.73 5.56
C GLU A 61 26.99 -3.30 5.91
N SER A 62 27.39 -4.43 5.32
CA SER A 62 28.69 -5.07 5.55
C SER A 62 29.03 -5.30 7.04
N TRP A 63 28.06 -5.80 7.80
CA TRP A 63 28.22 -6.03 9.23
C TRP A 63 29.30 -7.08 9.55
N PRO A 64 30.18 -6.81 10.54
CA PRO A 64 31.05 -7.84 11.07
C PRO A 64 30.23 -9.01 11.67
N ARG A 65 30.77 -10.25 11.61
CA ARG A 65 30.10 -11.45 12.17
C ARG A 65 29.64 -11.29 13.63
N LYS A 66 30.41 -10.56 14.45
CA LYS A 66 30.06 -10.28 15.84
C LYS A 66 28.77 -9.45 15.95
N HIS A 67 28.59 -8.47 15.05
CA HIS A 67 27.42 -7.61 15.02
C HIS A 67 26.17 -8.37 14.57
N LEU A 68 26.29 -9.22 13.54
CA LEU A 68 25.19 -10.11 13.14
C LEU A 68 24.79 -11.05 14.27
N LYS A 69 25.75 -11.72 14.92
CA LYS A 69 25.47 -12.62 16.05
C LYS A 69 24.78 -11.91 17.21
N TYR A 70 25.20 -10.68 17.51
CA TYR A 70 24.54 -9.84 18.52
C TYR A 70 23.07 -9.56 18.15
N ASN A 71 22.81 -9.11 16.92
CA ASN A 71 21.44 -8.80 16.48
C ASN A 71 20.54 -10.04 16.40
N LEU A 72 21.07 -11.20 15.98
CA LEU A 72 20.33 -12.46 16.02
C LEU A 72 19.96 -12.83 17.46
N LYS A 73 20.92 -12.80 18.40
CA LYS A 73 20.65 -13.11 19.82
C LYS A 73 19.64 -12.15 20.45
N LYS A 74 19.67 -10.89 20.03
CA LYS A 74 18.75 -9.84 20.48
C LYS A 74 17.36 -9.97 19.86
N GLY A 75 17.30 -10.45 18.62
CA GLY A 75 16.08 -10.59 17.83
C GLY A 75 15.23 -11.80 18.21
N PHE A 76 15.86 -12.88 18.67
CA PHE A 76 15.21 -14.17 18.91
C PHE A 76 15.35 -14.66 20.34
N THR A 77 14.27 -15.25 20.86
CA THR A 77 14.29 -16.03 22.11
C THR A 77 15.02 -17.37 21.89
N PRO A 78 15.41 -18.09 22.97
CA PRO A 78 15.98 -19.43 22.82
C PRO A 78 15.07 -20.45 22.10
N LYS A 79 13.75 -20.19 22.05
CA LYS A 79 12.77 -21.02 21.34
C LYS A 79 12.62 -20.66 19.86
N GLY A 80 13.28 -19.61 19.38
CA GLY A 80 13.18 -19.13 18.00
C GLY A 80 12.12 -18.05 17.78
N ASP A 81 11.30 -17.73 18.78
CA ASP A 81 10.29 -16.66 18.67
C ASP A 81 10.93 -15.27 18.66
N LEU A 82 10.25 -14.29 18.06
CA LEU A 82 10.65 -12.88 18.12
C LEU A 82 10.59 -12.34 19.56
N THR A 83 11.67 -11.68 19.98
CA THR A 83 11.70 -10.95 21.26
C THR A 83 10.78 -9.73 21.23
N SER A 84 10.36 -9.23 22.39
CA SER A 84 9.63 -7.96 22.50
C SER A 84 10.42 -6.78 21.92
N GLU A 85 11.76 -6.85 21.96
CA GLU A 85 12.61 -5.83 21.38
C GLU A 85 12.65 -5.89 19.85
N ALA A 86 12.67 -7.09 19.26
CA ALA A 86 12.49 -7.26 17.81
C ALA A 86 11.15 -6.68 17.37
N LYS A 87 10.05 -7.01 18.08
CA LYS A 87 8.72 -6.47 17.79
C LYS A 87 8.67 -4.93 17.86
N ARG A 88 9.32 -4.33 18.86
CA ARG A 88 9.45 -2.85 18.95
C ARG A 88 10.24 -2.26 17.79
N THR A 89 11.29 -2.95 17.33
CA THR A 89 12.11 -2.52 16.19
C THR A 89 11.31 -2.58 14.89
N ILE A 90 10.53 -3.65 14.69
CA ILE A 90 9.60 -3.80 13.56
C ILE A 90 8.56 -2.69 13.60
N ALA A 91 7.92 -2.46 14.76
CA ALA A 91 6.91 -1.40 14.92
C ALA A 91 7.47 0.00 14.63
N SER A 92 8.70 0.28 15.09
CA SER A 92 9.36 1.56 14.81
C SER A 92 9.67 1.74 13.32
N SER A 93 10.11 0.66 12.66
CA SER A 93 10.37 0.66 11.22
C SER A 93 9.07 0.84 10.41
N GLN A 94 7.99 0.18 10.83
CA GLN A 94 6.65 0.34 10.27
C GLN A 94 6.19 1.79 10.36
N ALA A 95 6.35 2.45 11.53
CA ALA A 95 5.95 3.85 11.70
C ALA A 95 6.73 4.80 10.75
N VAL A 96 8.02 4.56 10.56
CA VAL A 96 8.84 5.33 9.61
C VAL A 96 8.36 5.12 8.18
N LEU A 97 8.17 3.86 7.77
CA LEU A 97 7.68 3.52 6.43
C LEU A 97 6.28 4.09 6.18
N GLN A 98 5.38 4.01 7.16
CA GLN A 98 4.04 4.56 7.08
C GLN A 98 4.07 6.06 6.83
N LYS A 99 4.94 6.81 7.52
CA LYS A 99 5.09 8.26 7.30
C LYS A 99 5.52 8.60 5.87
N HIS A 100 6.40 7.79 5.27
CA HIS A 100 6.77 7.96 3.87
C HIS A 100 5.60 7.61 2.94
N PHE A 101 4.91 6.51 3.25
CA PHE A 101 3.76 6.03 2.50
C PHE A 101 2.57 7.01 2.53
N ASP A 102 2.38 7.73 3.64
CA ASP A 102 1.34 8.75 3.81
C ASP A 102 1.43 9.90 2.80
N GLY A 103 2.64 10.23 2.35
CA GLY A 103 2.90 11.27 1.36
C GLY A 103 2.77 10.79 -0.09
N LEU A 104 2.67 9.48 -0.34
CA LEU A 104 2.59 8.95 -1.69
C LEU A 104 1.23 9.28 -2.32
N GLY A 105 1.28 9.75 -3.56
CA GLY A 105 0.09 9.96 -4.36
C GLY A 105 -0.50 8.63 -4.81
N ILE A 106 -1.78 8.40 -4.54
CA ILE A 106 -2.48 7.15 -4.89
C ILE A 106 -3.61 7.43 -5.89
N LEU A 107 -3.62 6.69 -6.99
CA LEU A 107 -4.71 6.67 -7.97
C LEU A 107 -5.43 5.33 -7.95
N SER A 108 -6.59 5.26 -7.33
CA SER A 108 -7.45 4.07 -7.36
C SER A 108 -8.31 4.07 -8.63
N LEU A 109 -8.19 3.02 -9.44
CA LEU A 109 -8.97 2.78 -10.66
C LEU A 109 -9.74 1.45 -10.55
N SER A 110 -10.81 1.31 -11.33
CA SER A 110 -11.60 0.08 -11.42
C SER A 110 -11.38 -0.61 -12.77
N ASP A 111 -11.43 -1.94 -12.81
CA ASP A 111 -11.52 -2.71 -14.05
C ASP A 111 -12.97 -2.83 -14.57
N LYS A 112 -13.95 -2.42 -13.75
CA LYS A 112 -15.38 -2.40 -14.12
C LYS A 112 -15.78 -1.04 -14.67
N LYS A 113 -16.37 -1.04 -15.87
CA LYS A 113 -16.92 0.14 -16.54
C LYS A 113 -18.21 0.64 -15.89
N ASN A 114 -19.09 -0.28 -15.49
CA ASN A 114 -20.43 0.01 -14.99
C ASN A 114 -20.67 -0.72 -13.66
N ASP A 115 -20.08 -0.21 -12.59
CA ASP A 115 -20.33 -0.71 -11.22
C ASP A 115 -21.34 0.21 -10.51
N PRO A 116 -22.55 -0.27 -10.15
CA PRO A 116 -23.57 0.54 -9.49
C PRO A 116 -23.10 1.15 -8.16
N VAL A 117 -22.26 0.44 -7.40
CA VAL A 117 -21.75 0.93 -6.11
C VAL A 117 -20.79 2.08 -6.32
N LEU A 118 -19.94 1.99 -7.35
CA LEU A 118 -19.00 3.07 -7.68
C LEU A 118 -19.72 4.27 -8.30
N TRP A 119 -20.77 4.07 -9.09
CA TRP A 119 -21.62 5.15 -9.55
C TRP A 119 -22.33 5.88 -8.41
N GLU A 120 -22.86 5.14 -7.44
CA GLU A 120 -23.55 5.71 -6.28
C GLU A 120 -22.57 6.54 -5.42
N ARG A 121 -21.40 5.98 -5.11
CA ARG A 121 -20.44 6.60 -4.18
C ARG A 121 -19.54 7.67 -4.82
N TYR A 122 -19.05 7.42 -6.04
CA TYR A 122 -18.02 8.24 -6.67
C TYR A 122 -18.48 8.92 -7.96
N GLY A 123 -19.53 8.39 -8.60
CA GLY A 123 -20.11 8.93 -9.83
C GLY A 123 -21.25 9.91 -9.62
N ASP A 124 -21.28 10.60 -8.47
CA ASP A 124 -22.32 11.58 -8.11
C ASP A 124 -23.74 11.03 -8.26
N LYS A 125 -24.00 9.84 -7.68
CA LYS A 125 -25.28 9.14 -7.76
C LYS A 125 -25.77 8.93 -9.20
N GLY A 126 -24.84 8.60 -10.10
CA GLY A 126 -25.11 8.40 -11.52
C GLY A 126 -25.16 9.66 -12.39
N LYS A 127 -24.96 10.86 -11.83
CA LYS A 127 -24.99 12.14 -12.58
C LYS A 127 -23.61 12.62 -13.03
N GLY A 128 -22.55 11.97 -12.54
CA GLY A 128 -21.17 12.29 -12.86
C GLY A 128 -20.71 11.67 -14.18
N VAL A 129 -19.41 11.44 -14.26
CA VAL A 129 -18.75 10.85 -15.43
C VAL A 129 -17.89 9.66 -15.05
N CYS A 130 -17.63 8.79 -16.03
CA CYS A 130 -16.65 7.73 -15.94
C CYS A 130 -15.51 8.02 -16.92
N ILE A 131 -14.32 8.30 -16.38
CA ILE A 131 -13.11 8.57 -17.17
C ILE A 131 -12.44 7.24 -17.48
N VAL A 132 -12.10 7.04 -18.76
CA VAL A 132 -11.45 5.83 -19.26
C VAL A 132 -9.95 6.06 -19.41
N PHE A 133 -9.16 5.21 -18.76
CA PHE A 133 -7.71 5.15 -18.86
C PHE A 133 -7.32 3.96 -19.73
N LYS A 134 -6.61 4.22 -20.82
CA LYS A 134 -5.90 3.20 -21.60
C LYS A 134 -4.43 3.30 -21.27
N MET A 135 -3.87 2.25 -20.71
CA MET A 135 -2.48 2.27 -20.23
C MET A 135 -1.82 0.91 -20.41
N GLU A 136 -0.49 0.88 -20.43
CA GLU A 136 0.24 -0.38 -20.35
C GLU A 136 0.28 -0.89 -18.92
N LEU A 137 0.45 -2.20 -18.77
CA LEU A 137 0.77 -2.78 -17.47
C LEU A 137 2.10 -2.19 -17.01
N SER A 138 2.16 -1.84 -15.72
CA SER A 138 3.38 -1.37 -15.08
C SER A 138 3.52 -2.07 -13.74
N GLU A 139 4.75 -2.22 -13.27
CA GLU A 139 5.06 -2.74 -11.94
C GLU A 139 4.45 -1.88 -10.80
N TYR A 140 4.10 -0.63 -11.10
CA TYR A 140 3.44 0.28 -10.16
C TYR A 140 1.93 0.08 -10.06
N LEU A 141 1.33 -0.78 -10.90
CA LEU A 141 -0.08 -1.09 -10.83
C LEU A 141 -0.31 -2.30 -9.93
N LEU A 142 -0.86 -2.04 -8.75
CA LEU A 142 -1.26 -3.08 -7.81
C LEU A 142 -2.74 -3.41 -8.01
N ARG A 143 -3.03 -4.68 -8.30
CA ARG A 143 -4.40 -5.18 -8.34
C ARG A 143 -4.82 -5.58 -6.92
N VAL A 144 -5.88 -4.96 -6.42
CA VAL A 144 -6.48 -5.32 -5.13
C VAL A 144 -7.78 -6.07 -5.40
N ASP A 145 -7.76 -7.38 -5.17
CA ASP A 145 -8.98 -8.19 -5.24
C ASP A 145 -9.71 -8.12 -3.89
N LEU A 146 -10.73 -7.26 -3.83
CA LEU A 146 -11.64 -7.19 -2.69
C LEU A 146 -12.50 -8.45 -2.65
N ARG A 147 -12.00 -9.53 -2.03
CA ARG A 147 -12.83 -10.69 -1.71
C ARG A 147 -13.88 -10.22 -0.69
N SER A 148 -15.14 -10.30 -1.08
CA SER A 148 -16.26 -10.17 -0.14
C SER A 148 -16.15 -11.28 0.90
N GLY A 149 -15.65 -10.95 2.09
CA GLY A 149 -15.59 -11.86 3.24
C GLY A 149 -14.18 -12.12 3.76
N LYS A 150 -13.91 -11.52 4.93
CA LYS A 150 -12.92 -11.90 5.96
C LYS A 150 -11.50 -12.27 5.47
N ASN A 151 -10.57 -11.43 5.90
CA ASN A 151 -9.13 -11.65 6.06
C ASN A 151 -8.23 -11.28 4.86
N GLY A 152 -7.53 -10.16 5.06
CA GLY A 152 -6.20 -9.89 4.51
C GLY A 152 -6.17 -9.40 3.07
N LEU A 153 -5.77 -8.13 2.89
CA LEU A 153 -5.04 -7.75 1.68
C LEU A 153 -3.84 -8.70 1.59
N LYS A 154 -3.82 -9.58 0.58
CA LYS A 154 -2.58 -10.19 0.13
C LYS A 154 -1.97 -9.22 -0.87
N LEU A 155 -0.92 -8.53 -0.42
CA LEU A 155 0.04 -7.85 -1.29
C LEU A 155 0.83 -8.89 -2.10
#